data_AF-A0A3D3T2A6-F1
#
_entry.id   AF-A0A3D3T2A6-F1
#
_cell.length_a   1.000
_cell.length_b   1.000
_cell.length_c   1.000
_cell.angle_alpha   90.00
_cell.angle_beta   90.00
_cell.angle_gamma   90.00
#
_symmetry.space_group_name_H-M   'P 1'
#
loop_
_entity.id
_entity.type
_entity.pdbx_description
1 polymer ?
#
loop_
_entity_poly.entity_id
_entity_poly.type
_entity_poly.pdbx_seq_one_letter_code
_entity_poly.pdbx_strand_id
1 'polypeptide(L)'
;MSTSKIIYTKTDEAPALATYSFLPIIKTFTAAADVDVELSDISLAGRIIANFPENLTEEQRVPDAMKALAELTQDPDANIIKLPNISASIPQLQGAIAELQAKGYDIPDYPENPTNAEEERIQGIYATILGSAVNPVLREGNSDRRAPPAVKQYARDNPHKMGKWSQSSRTHVAHMRRGDFYASDISCTMNKATMLKIELVDTQGQVTVLKEVPAQAEEVVSAQFMSTKALRKFLDEEMEGARRAGLLFSLHLKATMMKVSDPIIFGHAVTVYFKDAWEKHTETFEELNINPNDGLGAALRKIDKLPYSRRAEIEEDLRRCYETRPMLAMVNSDKGITNLHVPSDIIIDASMPAMIRESGKMWDSHGKLEDTKAVIPDSCYAVMYQEVINFCKHHDAFDPSTMGTVPNIGLMAQKAEEYGSHDKTFELPCDGSIRVVDEDGKVWLQHENMEKGDVWRLFQAKDAPIRDWVKLAVTRARASGMPAIFWLDEHRGHDAEMIKKVEKYLAEHDTSGLRISIMPPDRAIRYTLERVRRGKDTISVTGNVLRDYLTDLFPILEVGTSAKMLSIVPLMNGGGLFETGAG
;
A
#
# COMPACT_ATOMS: atom_id res chain seq x y z
N MET A 1 11.09 -30.59 29.22
CA MET A 1 10.29 -29.37 29.00
C MET A 1 10.72 -28.85 27.64
N SER A 2 9.80 -28.64 26.70
CA SER A 2 10.17 -28.00 25.43
C SER A 2 10.58 -26.56 25.72
N THR A 3 11.78 -26.19 25.30
CA THR A 3 12.26 -24.80 25.33
C THR A 3 11.34 -23.96 24.44
N SER A 4 10.83 -22.85 24.98
CA SER A 4 10.04 -21.91 24.18
C SER A 4 10.97 -21.21 23.17
N LYS A 5 10.50 -21.03 21.93
CA LYS A 5 11.33 -20.52 20.83
C LYS A 5 10.74 -19.22 20.28
N ILE A 6 11.59 -18.22 20.09
CA ILE A 6 11.27 -16.98 19.39
C ILE A 6 12.01 -16.98 18.05
N ILE A 7 11.29 -16.76 16.96
CA ILE A 7 11.91 -16.52 15.65
C ILE A 7 12.16 -15.03 15.49
N TYR A 8 13.41 -14.65 15.30
CA TYR A 8 13.84 -13.28 15.05
C TYR A 8 14.24 -13.12 13.59
N THR A 9 13.56 -12.24 12.86
CA THR A 9 13.83 -12.08 11.42
C THR A 9 15.11 -11.29 11.15
N LYS A 10 15.97 -11.83 10.28
CA LYS A 10 17.07 -11.08 9.64
C LYS A 10 16.55 -10.50 8.34
N THR A 11 16.65 -9.19 8.21
CA THR A 11 16.09 -8.43 7.09
C THR A 11 17.20 -7.66 6.36
N ASP A 12 16.92 -6.43 5.94
CA ASP A 12 17.74 -5.63 5.05
C ASP A 12 18.18 -4.33 5.73
N GLU A 13 19.16 -3.64 5.13
CA GLU A 13 19.51 -2.23 5.43
C GLU A 13 19.69 -1.92 6.93
N ALA A 14 19.06 -0.85 7.45
CA ALA A 14 19.25 -0.40 8.83
C ALA A 14 18.76 -1.41 9.88
N PRO A 15 17.57 -2.05 9.75
CA PRO A 15 17.15 -3.10 10.67
C PRO A 15 18.10 -4.30 10.72
N ALA A 16 18.71 -4.69 9.59
CA ALA A 16 19.74 -5.72 9.57
C ALA A 16 20.96 -5.31 10.41
N LEU A 17 21.48 -4.09 10.20
CA LEU A 17 22.60 -3.55 10.98
C LEU A 17 22.29 -3.49 12.49
N ALA A 18 21.09 -3.03 12.86
CA ALA A 18 20.65 -2.99 14.26
C ALA A 18 20.59 -4.41 14.88
N THR A 19 20.18 -5.40 14.10
CA THR A 19 20.10 -6.80 14.55
C THR A 19 21.47 -7.36 14.92
N TYR A 20 22.54 -7.02 14.18
CA TYR A 20 23.91 -7.45 14.53
C TYR A 20 24.33 -6.98 15.93
N SER A 21 23.89 -5.79 16.36
CA SER A 21 24.19 -5.27 17.70
C SER A 21 23.23 -5.80 18.77
N PHE A 22 21.93 -5.86 18.47
CA PHE A 22 20.91 -6.08 19.49
C PHE A 22 20.59 -7.56 19.74
N LEU A 23 20.65 -8.41 18.72
CA LEU A 23 20.32 -9.84 18.87
C LEU A 23 21.20 -10.59 19.89
N PRO A 24 22.52 -10.37 19.97
CA PRO A 24 23.34 -11.01 21.02
C PRO A 24 22.89 -10.64 22.44
N ILE A 25 22.41 -9.41 22.62
CA ILE A 25 21.87 -8.94 23.91
C ILE A 25 20.57 -9.69 24.20
N ILE A 26 19.64 -9.75 23.24
CA ILE A 26 18.38 -10.50 23.40
C ILE A 26 18.67 -11.96 23.80
N LYS A 27 19.51 -12.66 23.03
CA LYS A 27 19.87 -14.07 23.31
C LYS A 27 20.42 -14.27 24.71
N THR A 28 21.27 -13.36 25.18
CA THR A 28 21.86 -13.43 26.52
C THR A 28 20.79 -13.32 27.61
N PHE A 29 19.84 -12.40 27.47
CA PHE A 29 18.79 -12.19 28.47
C PHE A 29 17.69 -13.28 28.42
N THR A 30 17.33 -13.76 27.23
CA THR A 30 16.29 -14.80 27.09
C THR A 30 16.78 -16.18 27.51
N ALA A 31 18.08 -16.48 27.37
CA ALA A 31 18.67 -17.73 27.85
C ALA A 31 18.50 -17.92 29.36
N ALA A 32 18.45 -16.85 30.15
CA ALA A 32 18.20 -16.92 31.59
C ALA A 32 16.79 -17.42 31.94
N ALA A 33 15.87 -17.44 30.97
CA ALA A 33 14.49 -17.90 31.10
C ALA A 33 14.21 -19.17 30.27
N ASP A 34 15.25 -19.87 29.80
CA ASP A 34 15.13 -21.04 28.92
C ASP A 34 14.33 -20.75 27.62
N VAL A 35 14.50 -19.55 27.07
CA VAL A 35 13.90 -19.12 25.79
C VAL A 35 14.98 -19.00 24.72
N ASP A 36 14.87 -19.84 23.69
CA ASP A 36 15.76 -19.82 22.53
C ASP A 36 15.32 -18.77 21.51
N VAL A 37 16.29 -18.17 20.82
CA VAL A 37 16.04 -17.17 19.78
C VAL A 37 16.77 -17.56 18.51
N GLU A 38 16.01 -18.00 17.52
CA GLU A 38 16.52 -18.44 16.23
C GLU A 38 16.37 -17.34 15.18
N LEU A 39 17.40 -17.20 14.34
CA LEU A 39 17.38 -16.22 13.26
C LEU A 39 16.76 -16.84 12.02
N SER A 40 15.82 -16.14 11.37
CA SER A 40 15.26 -16.54 10.08
C SER A 40 15.56 -15.47 9.02
N ASP A 41 16.32 -15.82 7.98
CA ASP A 41 16.79 -14.87 6.96
C ASP A 41 15.74 -14.66 5.87
N ILE A 42 15.08 -13.50 5.92
CA ILE A 42 14.07 -13.07 4.95
C ILE A 42 14.56 -11.84 4.14
N SER A 43 15.86 -11.56 4.17
CA SER A 43 16.47 -10.49 3.36
C SER A 43 16.20 -10.71 1.87
N LEU A 44 16.25 -9.64 1.08
CA LEU A 44 16.13 -9.72 -0.38
C LEU A 44 17.14 -10.70 -0.96
N ALA A 45 18.41 -10.60 -0.53
CA ALA A 45 19.47 -11.51 -0.97
C ALA A 45 19.17 -12.97 -0.57
N GLY A 46 18.78 -13.22 0.69
CA GLY A 46 18.45 -14.56 1.16
C GLY A 46 17.30 -15.19 0.37
N ARG A 47 16.26 -14.41 0.06
CA ARG A 47 15.12 -14.87 -0.75
C ARG A 47 15.51 -15.16 -2.19
N ILE A 48 16.38 -14.36 -2.80
CA ILE A 48 16.90 -14.64 -4.16
C ILE A 48 17.66 -15.97 -4.15
N ILE A 49 18.63 -16.13 -3.24
CA ILE A 49 19.45 -17.36 -3.14
C ILE A 49 18.57 -18.60 -2.93
N ALA A 50 17.57 -18.52 -2.04
CA ALA A 50 16.66 -19.64 -1.74
C ALA A 50 15.83 -20.11 -2.94
N ASN A 51 15.60 -19.25 -3.95
CA ASN A 51 14.76 -19.53 -5.11
C ASN A 51 15.54 -19.99 -6.36
N PHE A 52 16.88 -20.02 -6.31
CA PHE A 52 17.72 -20.57 -7.38
C PHE A 52 18.72 -21.64 -6.87
N PRO A 53 18.29 -22.63 -6.07
CA PRO A 53 19.21 -23.62 -5.51
C PRO A 53 19.93 -24.46 -6.58
N GLU A 54 19.32 -24.67 -7.75
CA GLU A 54 19.88 -25.42 -8.87
C GLU A 54 21.11 -24.75 -9.50
N ASN A 55 21.22 -23.43 -9.35
CA ASN A 55 22.32 -22.61 -9.84
C ASN A 55 23.49 -22.50 -8.84
N LEU A 56 23.36 -23.08 -7.65
CA LEU A 56 24.27 -22.83 -6.53
C LEU A 56 24.99 -24.10 -6.07
N THR A 57 26.22 -23.92 -5.57
CA THR A 57 26.94 -25.00 -4.87
C THR A 57 26.26 -25.36 -3.55
N GLU A 58 26.57 -26.53 -2.99
CA GLU A 58 25.95 -26.98 -1.73
C GLU A 58 26.21 -26.00 -0.57
N GLU A 59 27.38 -25.36 -0.54
CA GLU A 59 27.77 -24.39 0.49
C GLU A 59 27.10 -23.02 0.31
N GLN A 60 26.68 -22.68 -0.91
CA GLN A 60 26.00 -21.42 -1.23
C GLN A 60 24.49 -21.50 -0.98
N ARG A 61 23.92 -22.70 -0.94
CA ARG A 61 22.48 -22.91 -0.73
C ARG A 61 22.08 -22.49 0.68
N VAL A 62 20.93 -21.83 0.76
CA VAL A 62 20.28 -21.45 2.02
C VAL A 62 18.90 -22.08 2.08
N PRO A 63 18.37 -22.37 3.28
CA PRO A 63 17.00 -22.87 3.41
C PRO A 63 16.00 -21.79 2.98
N ASP A 64 14.86 -22.22 2.42
CA ASP A 64 13.73 -21.35 2.14
C ASP A 64 13.03 -20.94 3.46
N ALA A 65 13.52 -19.87 4.04
CA ALA A 65 12.97 -19.27 5.25
C ALA A 65 11.51 -18.80 5.07
N MET A 66 11.12 -18.38 3.86
CA MET A 66 9.76 -17.92 3.59
C MET A 66 8.77 -19.06 3.68
N LYS A 67 9.10 -20.21 3.10
CA LYS A 67 8.29 -21.42 3.22
C LYS A 67 8.21 -21.90 4.68
N ALA A 68 9.33 -21.96 5.39
CA ALA A 68 9.36 -22.39 6.79
C ALA A 68 8.52 -21.47 7.70
N LEU A 69 8.59 -20.15 7.48
CA LEU A 69 7.77 -19.19 8.22
C LEU A 69 6.29 -19.28 7.85
N ALA A 70 5.95 -19.56 6.58
CA ALA A 70 4.57 -19.79 6.17
C ALA A 70 3.96 -20.97 6.94
N GLU A 71 4.69 -22.08 7.04
CA GLU A 71 4.27 -23.25 7.82
C GLU A 71 4.17 -22.90 9.31
N LEU A 72 5.15 -22.18 9.87
CA LEU A 72 5.15 -21.78 11.27
C LEU A 72 3.96 -20.88 11.63
N THR A 73 3.50 -20.00 10.74
CA THR A 73 2.33 -19.13 11.06
C THR A 73 1.05 -19.91 11.29
N GLN A 74 1.00 -21.18 10.89
CA GLN A 74 -0.12 -22.08 11.15
C GLN A 74 -0.01 -22.79 12.52
N ASP A 75 1.14 -22.70 13.20
CA ASP A 75 1.42 -23.32 14.49
C ASP A 75 0.86 -22.46 15.65
N PRO A 76 0.08 -23.04 16.59
CA PRO A 76 -0.40 -22.33 17.77
C PRO A 76 0.71 -21.80 18.69
N ASP A 77 1.90 -22.40 18.66
CA ASP A 77 3.05 -22.01 19.49
C ASP A 77 3.98 -21.01 18.78
N ALA A 78 3.61 -20.53 17.59
CA ALA A 78 4.41 -19.58 16.83
C ALA A 78 4.64 -18.29 17.62
N ASN A 79 5.90 -17.85 17.67
CA ASN A 79 6.30 -16.57 18.24
C ASN A 79 7.36 -15.92 17.36
N ILE A 80 6.94 -14.92 16.56
CA ILE A 80 7.76 -14.33 15.51
C ILE A 80 7.95 -12.84 15.78
N ILE A 81 9.19 -12.38 15.89
CA ILE A 81 9.57 -10.97 15.89
C ILE A 81 9.98 -10.56 14.47
N LYS A 82 9.13 -9.75 13.84
CA LYS A 82 9.26 -9.31 12.45
C LYS A 82 9.79 -7.88 12.36
N LEU A 83 10.98 -7.71 11.80
CA LEU A 83 11.60 -6.41 11.54
C LEU A 83 11.19 -5.90 10.15
N PRO A 84 11.26 -4.59 9.86
CA PRO A 84 11.07 -4.08 8.50
C PRO A 84 12.03 -4.73 7.50
N ASN A 85 11.55 -4.97 6.28
CA ASN A 85 12.30 -5.59 5.18
C ASN A 85 11.98 -4.90 3.85
N ILE A 86 12.85 -5.07 2.87
CA ILE A 86 12.65 -4.50 1.52
C ILE A 86 11.47 -5.19 0.82
N SER A 87 10.53 -4.38 0.33
CA SER A 87 9.60 -4.76 -0.74
C SER A 87 10.20 -4.31 -2.06
N ALA A 88 10.88 -5.23 -2.76
CA ALA A 88 11.85 -4.86 -3.78
C ALA A 88 11.18 -4.31 -5.05
N SER A 89 11.64 -3.13 -5.49
CA SER A 89 11.46 -2.66 -6.86
C SER A 89 12.38 -3.40 -7.83
N ILE A 90 12.11 -3.31 -9.14
CA ILE A 90 12.95 -3.92 -10.18
C ILE A 90 14.42 -3.42 -10.08
N PRO A 91 14.71 -2.12 -9.92
CA PRO A 91 16.10 -1.66 -9.77
C PRO A 91 16.80 -2.21 -8.53
N GLN A 92 16.09 -2.34 -7.40
CA GLN A 92 16.65 -2.95 -6.19
C GLN A 92 16.93 -4.43 -6.37
N LEU A 93 16.05 -5.16 -7.06
CA LEU A 93 16.25 -6.56 -7.41
C LEU A 93 17.50 -6.71 -8.30
N GLN A 94 17.60 -5.96 -9.39
CA GLN A 94 18.76 -6.00 -10.30
C GLN A 94 20.06 -5.65 -9.57
N GLY A 95 20.03 -4.66 -8.67
CA GLY A 95 21.18 -4.32 -7.82
C GLY A 95 21.60 -5.48 -6.90
N ALA A 96 20.64 -6.15 -6.27
CA ALA A 96 20.91 -7.31 -5.42
C ALA A 96 21.46 -8.51 -6.22
N ILE A 97 20.91 -8.77 -7.42
CA ILE A 97 21.41 -9.81 -8.33
C ILE A 97 22.86 -9.52 -8.71
N ALA A 98 23.17 -8.30 -9.15
CA ALA A 98 24.52 -7.89 -9.53
C ALA A 98 25.52 -8.02 -8.36
N GLU A 99 25.11 -7.65 -7.15
CA GLU A 99 25.94 -7.82 -5.95
C GLU A 99 26.21 -9.30 -5.63
N LEU A 100 25.20 -10.17 -5.78
CA LEU A 100 25.35 -11.61 -5.56
C LEU A 100 26.24 -12.27 -6.63
N GLN A 101 26.05 -11.93 -7.90
CA GLN A 101 26.89 -12.40 -9.01
C GLN A 101 28.36 -12.00 -8.81
N ALA A 102 28.61 -10.75 -8.38
CA ALA A 102 29.95 -10.28 -8.05
C ALA A 102 30.61 -11.06 -6.90
N LYS A 103 29.81 -11.71 -6.04
CA LYS A 103 30.26 -12.59 -4.95
C LYS A 103 30.34 -14.08 -5.36
N GLY A 104 30.10 -14.40 -6.63
CA GLY A 104 30.27 -15.75 -7.19
C GLY A 104 29.02 -16.64 -7.11
N TYR A 105 27.83 -16.07 -6.91
CA TYR A 105 26.57 -16.80 -7.03
C TYR A 105 26.13 -16.80 -8.50
N ASP A 106 25.97 -17.98 -9.13
CA ASP A 106 25.62 -18.11 -10.56
C ASP A 106 24.11 -17.92 -10.83
N ILE A 107 23.57 -16.81 -10.33
CA ILE A 107 22.14 -16.49 -10.36
C ILE A 107 21.82 -15.76 -11.68
N PRO A 108 20.75 -16.13 -12.40
CA PRO A 108 20.42 -15.51 -13.68
C PRO A 108 20.01 -14.05 -13.53
N ASP A 109 20.30 -13.25 -14.57
CA ASP A 109 19.82 -11.87 -14.66
C ASP A 109 18.28 -11.80 -14.68
N TYR A 110 17.72 -10.67 -14.28
CA TYR A 110 16.29 -10.42 -14.40
C TYR A 110 15.92 -10.08 -15.86
N PRO A 111 15.12 -10.90 -16.57
CA PRO A 111 14.72 -10.61 -17.94
C PRO A 111 13.58 -9.59 -17.94
N GLU A 112 13.88 -8.34 -18.31
CA GLU A 112 12.87 -7.28 -18.40
C GLU A 112 11.81 -7.59 -19.47
N ASN A 113 12.24 -8.12 -20.62
CA ASN A 113 11.38 -8.48 -21.74
C ASN A 113 11.69 -9.93 -22.15
N PRO A 114 11.05 -10.92 -21.53
CA PRO A 114 11.32 -12.32 -21.84
C PRO A 114 10.92 -12.63 -23.28
N THR A 115 11.81 -13.29 -24.00
CA THR A 115 11.69 -13.64 -25.42
C THR A 115 11.53 -15.14 -25.65
N ASN A 116 11.70 -15.94 -24.59
CA ASN A 116 11.65 -17.39 -24.61
C ASN A 116 11.14 -17.95 -23.28
N ALA A 117 10.75 -19.23 -23.29
CA ALA A 117 10.14 -19.90 -22.14
C ALA A 117 11.04 -19.96 -20.90
N GLU A 118 12.36 -19.96 -21.06
CA GLU A 118 13.29 -19.96 -19.92
C GLU A 118 13.35 -18.59 -19.26
N GLU A 119 13.40 -17.51 -20.05
CA GLU A 119 13.29 -16.15 -19.54
C GLU A 119 11.93 -15.90 -18.87
N GLU A 120 10.83 -16.41 -19.42
CA GLU A 120 9.50 -16.35 -18.78
C GLU A 120 9.49 -17.09 -17.43
N ARG A 121 10.13 -18.26 -17.35
CA ARG A 121 10.26 -19.03 -16.10
C ARG A 121 11.06 -18.24 -15.05
N ILE A 122 12.22 -17.69 -15.42
CA ILE A 122 13.07 -16.90 -14.54
C ILE A 122 12.33 -15.64 -14.07
N GLN A 123 11.64 -14.94 -14.98
CA GLN A 123 10.82 -13.79 -14.63
C GLN A 123 9.71 -14.17 -13.63
N GLY A 124 9.07 -15.32 -13.85
CA GLY A 124 8.04 -15.86 -12.97
C GLY A 124 8.55 -16.12 -11.55
N ILE A 125 9.77 -16.67 -11.40
CA ILE A 125 10.41 -16.86 -10.09
C ILE A 125 10.67 -15.50 -9.43
N TYR A 126 11.30 -14.56 -10.13
CA TYR A 126 11.56 -13.22 -9.60
C TYR A 126 10.29 -12.44 -9.23
N ALA A 127 9.19 -12.66 -9.97
CA ALA A 127 7.90 -12.06 -9.66
C ALA A 127 7.34 -12.47 -8.29
N THR A 128 7.76 -13.62 -7.74
CA THR A 128 7.43 -14.05 -6.37
C THR A 128 8.27 -13.36 -5.30
N ILE A 129 9.44 -12.83 -5.67
CA ILE A 129 10.40 -12.14 -4.79
C ILE A 129 10.16 -10.63 -4.77
N LEU A 130 9.68 -10.07 -5.89
CA LEU A 130 9.39 -8.65 -6.08
C LEU A 130 8.22 -8.15 -5.22
N GLY A 131 8.27 -6.85 -4.89
CA GLY A 131 7.25 -6.19 -4.09
C GLY A 131 7.12 -6.74 -2.68
N SER A 132 5.92 -6.62 -2.10
CA SER A 132 5.63 -7.09 -0.74
C SER A 132 5.46 -8.62 -0.69
N ALA A 133 6.54 -9.37 -0.86
CA ALA A 133 6.52 -10.84 -0.83
C ALA A 133 6.41 -11.45 0.58
N VAL A 134 6.91 -10.74 1.61
CA VAL A 134 7.01 -11.28 2.97
C VAL A 134 5.71 -11.13 3.76
N ASN A 135 5.17 -9.91 3.86
CA ASN A 135 4.03 -9.60 4.71
C ASN A 135 2.78 -10.46 4.40
N PRO A 136 2.43 -10.74 3.12
CA PRO A 136 1.27 -11.57 2.79
C PRO A 136 1.39 -13.04 3.20
N VAL A 137 2.61 -13.50 3.51
CA VAL A 137 2.87 -14.86 4.01
C VAL A 137 2.81 -14.91 5.52
N LEU A 138 3.30 -13.86 6.21
CA LEU A 138 3.37 -13.85 7.67
C LEU A 138 2.06 -13.42 8.34
N ARG A 139 1.27 -12.57 7.67
CA ARG A 139 0.04 -11.97 8.23
C ARG A 139 -1.15 -12.92 8.11
N GLU A 140 -1.07 -14.05 8.80
CA GLU A 140 -2.17 -15.03 8.98
C GLU A 140 -3.04 -14.69 10.20
N GLY A 141 -3.21 -13.40 10.45
CA GLY A 141 -3.95 -12.82 11.56
C GLY A 141 -4.24 -11.34 11.31
N ASN A 142 -5.18 -10.78 12.07
CA ASN A 142 -5.54 -9.36 11.94
C ASN A 142 -4.64 -8.46 12.79
N SER A 143 -4.66 -7.16 12.51
CA SER A 143 -3.73 -6.19 13.10
C SER A 143 -4.30 -5.53 14.36
N ASP A 144 -3.59 -5.57 15.50
CA ASP A 144 -3.74 -4.66 16.64
C ASP A 144 -2.54 -3.69 16.67
N ARG A 145 -2.73 -2.49 16.12
CA ARG A 145 -1.70 -1.45 16.03
C ARG A 145 -2.03 -0.26 16.93
N ARG A 146 -1.11 0.11 17.82
CA ARG A 146 -1.32 1.19 18.81
C ARG A 146 -0.05 1.70 19.45
N ALA A 147 -0.04 2.97 19.84
CA ALA A 147 1.07 3.56 20.59
C ALA A 147 1.11 2.96 22.01
N PRO A 148 2.26 2.48 22.50
CA PRO A 148 2.39 2.13 23.92
C PRO A 148 2.14 3.37 24.81
N PRO A 149 1.51 3.20 25.99
CA PRO A 149 1.30 4.32 26.93
C PRO A 149 2.60 5.05 27.29
N ALA A 150 3.72 4.33 27.45
CA ALA A 150 5.02 4.93 27.74
C ALA A 150 5.53 5.83 26.61
N VAL A 151 5.36 5.42 25.35
CA VAL A 151 5.73 6.23 24.18
C VAL A 151 4.82 7.46 24.08
N LYS A 152 3.52 7.29 24.33
CA LYS A 152 2.58 8.41 24.33
C LYS A 152 2.92 9.41 25.42
N GLN A 153 3.22 8.95 26.64
CA GLN A 153 3.63 9.82 27.73
C GLN A 153 4.93 10.57 27.40
N TYR A 154 5.92 9.88 26.83
CA TYR A 154 7.16 10.53 26.38
C TYR A 154 6.89 11.63 25.35
N ALA A 155 6.00 11.40 24.39
CA ALA A 155 5.61 12.41 23.40
C ALA A 155 4.87 13.59 24.01
N ARG A 156 4.13 13.38 25.11
CA ARG A 156 3.50 14.48 25.85
C ARG A 156 4.53 15.35 26.58
N ASP A 157 5.50 14.71 27.21
CA ASP A 157 6.56 15.39 27.98
C ASP A 157 7.60 16.04 27.05
N ASN A 158 7.73 15.52 25.82
CA ASN A 158 8.70 15.95 24.81
C ASN A 158 8.00 16.13 23.44
N PRO A 159 7.12 17.14 23.31
CA PRO A 159 6.34 17.33 22.08
C PRO A 159 7.25 17.60 20.89
N HIS A 160 7.06 16.85 19.82
CA HIS A 160 7.78 17.03 18.57
C HIS A 160 7.23 18.25 17.81
N LYS A 161 8.00 18.76 16.85
CA LYS A 161 7.58 19.90 16.03
C LYS A 161 6.37 19.53 15.17
N MET A 162 5.35 20.39 15.24
CA MET A 162 4.16 20.40 14.40
C MET A 162 4.08 21.75 13.69
N GLY A 163 3.96 21.73 12.37
CA GLY A 163 3.86 22.93 11.55
C GLY A 163 2.52 23.64 11.73
N LYS A 164 2.56 24.97 11.87
CA LYS A 164 1.35 25.79 12.11
C LYS A 164 0.45 25.79 10.89
N TRP A 165 -0.84 25.55 11.08
CA TRP A 165 -1.84 25.61 10.02
C TRP A 165 -2.48 26.99 9.92
N SER A 166 -2.54 27.51 8.69
CA SER A 166 -3.30 28.73 8.40
C SER A 166 -4.72 28.38 7.95
N GLN A 167 -5.71 29.11 8.47
CA GLN A 167 -7.07 29.11 7.93
C GLN A 167 -7.12 29.52 6.45
N SER A 168 -6.14 30.32 6.00
CA SER A 168 -5.99 30.75 4.61
C SER A 168 -5.20 29.75 3.75
N SER A 169 -4.78 28.60 4.30
CA SER A 169 -4.08 27.58 3.53
C SER A 169 -4.94 27.14 2.35
N ARG A 170 -4.33 27.09 1.18
CA ARG A 170 -4.97 26.68 -0.07
C ARG A 170 -4.79 25.19 -0.35
N THR A 171 -4.03 24.49 0.50
CA THR A 171 -3.78 23.04 0.39
C THR A 171 -5.08 22.25 0.43
N HIS A 172 -5.25 21.31 -0.48
CA HIS A 172 -6.42 20.42 -0.51
C HIS A 172 -6.07 19.13 -1.25
N VAL A 173 -6.83 18.08 -0.96
CA VAL A 173 -6.86 16.86 -1.75
C VAL A 173 -7.73 17.10 -2.98
N ALA A 174 -7.27 16.59 -4.12
CA ALA A 174 -8.08 16.46 -5.33
C ALA A 174 -8.22 14.97 -5.66
N HIS A 175 -9.46 14.54 -5.90
CA HIS A 175 -9.78 13.16 -6.27
C HIS A 175 -10.87 13.14 -7.34
N MET A 176 -10.98 12.02 -8.05
CA MET A 176 -12.02 11.85 -9.08
C MET A 176 -13.42 11.88 -8.44
N ARG A 177 -14.41 12.33 -9.22
CA ARG A 177 -15.83 12.38 -8.80
C ARG A 177 -16.71 11.36 -9.52
N ARG A 178 -16.13 10.60 -10.44
CA ARG A 178 -16.76 9.54 -11.25
C ARG A 178 -15.67 8.79 -11.99
N GLY A 179 -15.95 7.53 -12.36
CA GLY A 179 -15.07 6.72 -13.20
C GLY A 179 -13.78 6.27 -12.50
N ASP A 180 -13.72 6.33 -11.18
CA ASP A 180 -12.68 5.72 -10.35
C ASP A 180 -13.17 4.38 -9.76
N PHE A 181 -12.32 3.73 -8.95
CA PHE A 181 -12.66 2.43 -8.39
C PHE A 181 -13.83 2.51 -7.40
N TYR A 182 -13.95 3.61 -6.65
CA TYR A 182 -15.10 3.84 -5.78
C TYR A 182 -16.42 3.87 -6.57
N ALA A 183 -16.48 4.65 -7.66
CA ALA A 183 -17.72 4.83 -8.42
C ALA A 183 -18.19 3.57 -9.17
N SER A 184 -17.32 2.57 -9.31
CA SER A 184 -17.59 1.30 -9.99
C SER A 184 -17.59 0.10 -9.04
N ASP A 185 -17.62 0.31 -7.72
CA ASP A 185 -17.57 -0.80 -6.77
C ASP A 185 -18.87 -1.62 -6.74
N ILE A 186 -18.77 -2.86 -7.20
CA ILE A 186 -19.82 -3.88 -7.07
C ILE A 186 -19.29 -5.06 -6.27
N SER A 187 -20.14 -5.63 -5.41
CA SER A 187 -19.74 -6.69 -4.50
C SER A 187 -20.88 -7.66 -4.22
N CYS A 188 -20.52 -8.89 -3.86
CA CYS A 188 -21.45 -9.91 -3.39
C CYS A 188 -20.80 -10.83 -2.35
N THR A 189 -21.63 -11.38 -1.45
CA THR A 189 -21.25 -12.51 -0.59
C THR A 189 -21.58 -13.84 -1.26
N MET A 190 -20.60 -14.72 -1.40
CA MET A 190 -20.77 -16.05 -1.99
C MET A 190 -21.61 -16.97 -1.10
N ASN A 191 -22.52 -17.74 -1.69
CA ASN A 191 -23.38 -18.67 -0.95
C ASN A 191 -22.84 -20.11 -0.88
N LYS A 192 -21.88 -20.46 -1.72
CA LYS A 192 -21.18 -21.76 -1.75
C LYS A 192 -19.74 -21.56 -2.20
N ALA A 193 -18.88 -22.51 -1.86
CA ALA A 193 -17.55 -22.56 -2.45
C ALA A 193 -17.66 -22.93 -3.93
N THR A 194 -16.90 -22.27 -4.80
CA THR A 194 -16.88 -22.52 -6.25
C THR A 194 -15.60 -21.97 -6.88
N MET A 195 -15.35 -22.31 -8.14
CA MET A 195 -14.30 -21.69 -8.95
C MET A 195 -14.91 -20.59 -9.81
N LEU A 196 -14.51 -19.34 -9.58
CA LEU A 196 -14.92 -18.21 -10.40
C LEU A 196 -13.99 -18.07 -11.62
N LYS A 197 -14.54 -17.58 -12.73
CA LYS A 197 -13.78 -17.18 -13.93
C LYS A 197 -14.01 -15.70 -14.19
N ILE A 198 -12.92 -14.98 -14.40
CA ILE A 198 -12.93 -13.60 -14.86
C ILE A 198 -12.86 -13.63 -16.38
N GLU A 199 -13.93 -13.22 -17.03
CA GLU A 199 -14.06 -13.26 -18.49
C GLU A 199 -14.15 -11.85 -19.07
N LEU A 200 -13.27 -11.54 -20.03
CA LEU A 200 -13.39 -10.39 -20.91
C LEU A 200 -14.21 -10.77 -22.13
N VAL A 201 -15.29 -10.04 -22.39
CA VAL A 201 -16.12 -10.18 -23.59
C VAL A 201 -15.93 -8.92 -24.43
N ASP A 202 -15.31 -9.06 -25.59
CA ASP A 202 -15.05 -7.93 -26.49
C ASP A 202 -16.33 -7.46 -27.22
N THR A 203 -16.22 -6.36 -27.96
CA THR A 203 -17.36 -5.82 -28.75
C THR A 203 -17.89 -6.74 -29.86
N GLN A 204 -17.14 -7.79 -30.23
CA GLN A 204 -17.55 -8.79 -31.22
C GLN A 204 -18.16 -10.05 -30.56
N GLY A 205 -18.18 -10.10 -29.22
CA GLY A 205 -18.66 -11.23 -28.44
C GLY A 205 -17.62 -12.33 -28.20
N GLN A 206 -16.35 -12.11 -28.56
CA GLN A 206 -15.27 -13.05 -28.25
C GLN A 206 -15.00 -13.05 -26.74
N VAL A 207 -14.98 -14.23 -26.14
CA VAL A 207 -14.73 -14.43 -24.71
C VAL A 207 -13.28 -14.85 -24.50
N THR A 208 -12.58 -14.11 -23.64
CA THR A 208 -11.23 -14.45 -23.16
C THR A 208 -11.27 -14.64 -21.65
N VAL A 209 -10.85 -15.82 -21.16
CA VAL A 209 -10.69 -16.04 -19.72
C VAL A 209 -9.39 -15.40 -19.27
N LEU A 210 -9.49 -14.37 -18.44
CA LEU A 210 -8.34 -13.67 -17.88
C LEU A 210 -7.73 -14.44 -16.70
N LYS A 211 -8.58 -15.02 -15.84
CA LYS A 211 -8.13 -15.71 -14.63
C LYS A 211 -9.23 -16.61 -14.03
N GLU A 212 -8.82 -17.73 -13.43
CA GLU A 212 -9.65 -18.52 -12.53
C GLU A 212 -9.32 -18.17 -11.06
N VAL A 213 -10.35 -18.04 -10.22
CA VAL A 213 -10.25 -17.56 -8.85
C VAL A 213 -11.08 -18.44 -7.92
N PRO A 214 -10.46 -19.19 -6.99
CA PRO A 214 -11.21 -19.96 -6.02
C PRO A 214 -11.92 -19.02 -5.03
N ALA A 215 -13.19 -19.30 -4.76
CA ALA A 215 -13.99 -18.60 -3.76
C ALA A 215 -14.59 -19.59 -2.77
N GLN A 216 -14.59 -19.23 -1.49
CA GLN A 216 -15.16 -19.97 -0.38
C GLN A 216 -16.63 -19.59 -0.19
N ALA A 217 -17.39 -20.45 0.49
CA ALA A 217 -18.71 -20.05 0.99
C ALA A 217 -18.55 -18.87 1.97
N GLU A 218 -19.51 -17.95 1.97
CA GLU A 218 -19.54 -16.75 2.81
C GLU A 218 -18.42 -15.73 2.52
N GLU A 219 -17.56 -15.96 1.53
CA GLU A 219 -16.53 -15.00 1.12
C GLU A 219 -17.14 -13.80 0.40
N VAL A 220 -16.66 -12.60 0.72
CA VAL A 220 -17.03 -11.37 0.02
C VAL A 220 -16.12 -11.24 -1.20
N VAL A 221 -16.72 -11.07 -2.38
CA VAL A 221 -16.03 -10.88 -3.65
C VAL A 221 -16.46 -9.55 -4.23
N SER A 222 -15.50 -8.71 -4.59
CA SER A 222 -15.75 -7.35 -5.07
C SER A 222 -14.96 -7.06 -6.34
N ALA A 223 -15.56 -6.33 -7.26
CA ALA A 223 -14.96 -5.91 -8.51
C ALA A 223 -15.10 -4.40 -8.69
N GLN A 224 -14.06 -3.77 -9.23
CA GLN A 224 -13.99 -2.33 -9.46
C GLN A 224 -13.21 -2.06 -10.76
N PHE A 225 -13.44 -0.92 -11.40
CA PHE A 225 -12.58 -0.41 -12.48
C PHE A 225 -12.38 1.10 -12.43
N MET A 226 -11.24 1.56 -12.94
CA MET A 226 -10.94 2.96 -13.16
C MET A 226 -10.92 3.24 -14.66
N SER A 227 -11.74 4.19 -15.10
CA SER A 227 -11.76 4.65 -16.48
C SER A 227 -10.52 5.49 -16.77
N THR A 228 -9.69 5.04 -17.70
CA THR A 228 -8.46 5.72 -18.08
C THR A 228 -8.74 7.07 -18.75
N LYS A 229 -9.81 7.15 -19.52
CA LYS A 229 -10.29 8.42 -20.10
C LYS A 229 -10.71 9.42 -19.02
N ALA A 230 -11.46 8.97 -18.01
CA ALA A 230 -11.87 9.83 -16.90
C ALA A 230 -10.65 10.27 -16.06
N LEU A 231 -9.72 9.36 -15.79
CA LEU A 231 -8.48 9.62 -15.06
C LEU A 231 -7.63 10.68 -15.78
N ARG A 232 -7.34 10.49 -17.08
CA ARG A 232 -6.51 11.42 -17.85
C ARG A 232 -7.12 12.81 -17.92
N LYS A 233 -8.45 12.89 -18.09
CA LYS A 233 -9.18 14.16 -18.03
C LYS A 233 -9.05 14.83 -16.66
N PHE A 234 -9.27 14.07 -15.58
CA PHE A 234 -9.11 14.56 -14.22
C PHE A 234 -7.69 15.09 -13.96
N LEU A 235 -6.66 14.33 -14.34
CA LEU A 235 -5.27 14.74 -14.16
C LEU A 235 -4.96 16.06 -14.88
N ASP A 236 -5.40 16.21 -16.13
CA ASP A 236 -5.17 17.43 -16.91
C ASP A 236 -5.92 18.64 -16.31
N GLU A 237 -7.18 18.47 -15.91
CA GLU A 237 -7.98 19.50 -15.24
C GLU A 237 -7.36 19.92 -13.90
N GLU A 238 -6.87 18.96 -13.10
CA GLU A 238 -6.28 19.26 -11.81
C GLU A 238 -4.88 19.89 -11.91
N MET A 239 -4.07 19.47 -12.90
CA MET A 239 -2.79 20.13 -13.22
C MET A 239 -3.02 21.58 -13.64
N GLU A 240 -3.94 21.83 -14.57
CA GLU A 240 -4.27 23.20 -15.00
C GLU A 240 -4.88 24.03 -13.86
N GLY A 241 -5.70 23.41 -13.01
CA GLY A 241 -6.22 24.03 -11.80
C GLY A 241 -5.10 24.43 -10.81
N ALA A 242 -4.11 23.57 -10.59
CA ALA A 242 -2.96 23.87 -9.73
C ALA A 242 -2.12 25.03 -10.30
N ARG A 243 -1.90 25.03 -11.63
CA ARG A 243 -1.13 26.07 -12.33
C ARG A 243 -1.79 27.44 -12.18
N ARG A 244 -3.09 27.53 -12.49
CA ARG A 244 -3.86 28.80 -12.37
C ARG A 244 -3.94 29.29 -10.93
N ALA A 245 -4.00 28.40 -9.96
CA ALA A 245 -4.02 28.74 -8.55
C ALA A 245 -2.64 29.07 -7.98
N GLY A 246 -1.55 28.78 -8.69
CA GLY A 246 -0.19 28.88 -8.16
C GLY A 246 0.01 27.97 -6.95
N LEU A 247 -0.41 26.70 -7.07
CA LEU A 247 -0.19 25.63 -6.09
C LEU A 247 0.78 24.61 -6.66
N LEU A 248 1.52 23.95 -5.78
CA LEU A 248 2.24 22.74 -6.18
C LEU A 248 1.24 21.66 -6.61
N PHE A 249 1.61 20.90 -7.62
CA PHE A 249 0.96 19.64 -7.95
C PHE A 249 1.75 18.51 -7.30
N SER A 250 1.07 17.68 -6.52
CA SER A 250 1.64 16.47 -5.93
C SER A 250 0.70 15.28 -6.14
N LEU A 251 1.24 14.14 -6.54
CA LEU A 251 0.57 12.87 -6.74
C LEU A 251 0.95 11.90 -5.62
N HIS A 252 -0.05 11.36 -4.95
CA HIS A 252 0.13 10.45 -3.81
C HIS A 252 -0.52 9.10 -4.13
N LEU A 253 0.30 8.08 -4.33
CA LEU A 253 -0.10 6.71 -4.69
C LEU A 253 0.65 5.70 -3.81
N LYS A 254 0.40 4.41 -4.01
CA LYS A 254 1.07 3.32 -3.30
C LYS A 254 1.68 2.30 -4.28
N ALA A 255 2.46 2.79 -5.24
CA ALA A 255 2.97 2.03 -6.38
C ALA A 255 3.80 0.77 -6.02
N THR A 256 4.46 0.74 -4.86
CA THR A 256 5.22 -0.43 -4.40
C THR A 256 4.35 -1.58 -3.93
N MET A 257 3.21 -1.28 -3.31
CA MET A 257 2.27 -2.27 -2.80
C MET A 257 1.24 -2.62 -3.87
N MET A 258 0.58 -1.60 -4.45
CA MET A 258 -0.37 -1.76 -5.56
C MET A 258 0.36 -1.94 -6.91
N LYS A 259 1.15 -3.01 -7.02
CA LYS A 259 2.15 -3.24 -8.07
C LYS A 259 1.65 -3.27 -9.52
N VAL A 260 0.34 -3.28 -9.74
CA VAL A 260 -0.28 -3.26 -11.08
C VAL A 260 -1.01 -1.94 -11.32
N SER A 261 -2.04 -1.62 -10.53
CA SER A 261 -2.88 -0.45 -10.76
C SER A 261 -2.15 0.88 -10.63
N ASP A 262 -1.39 1.07 -9.54
CA ASP A 262 -0.84 2.37 -9.21
C ASP A 262 0.31 2.79 -10.15
N PRO A 263 1.20 1.89 -10.62
CA PRO A 263 2.13 2.22 -11.70
C PRO A 263 1.45 2.68 -12.99
N ILE A 264 0.31 2.08 -13.38
CA ILE A 264 -0.45 2.50 -14.57
C ILE A 264 -1.02 3.92 -14.36
N ILE A 265 -1.63 4.17 -13.19
CA ILE A 265 -2.15 5.50 -12.83
C ILE A 265 -1.02 6.54 -12.83
N PHE A 266 0.15 6.18 -12.29
CA PHE A 266 1.34 7.02 -12.29
C PHE A 266 1.83 7.32 -13.71
N GLY A 267 1.90 6.33 -14.58
CA GLY A 267 2.28 6.51 -15.99
C GLY A 267 1.32 7.43 -16.76
N HIS A 268 0.02 7.38 -16.45
CA HIS A 268 -0.92 8.37 -16.98
C HIS A 268 -0.63 9.79 -16.47
N ALA A 269 -0.26 9.97 -15.20
CA ALA A 269 0.15 11.29 -14.70
C ALA A 269 1.43 11.80 -15.38
N VAL A 270 2.43 10.95 -15.59
CA VAL A 270 3.66 11.29 -16.34
C VAL A 270 3.33 11.73 -17.75
N THR A 271 2.56 10.92 -18.50
CA THR A 271 2.23 11.22 -19.90
C THR A 271 1.29 12.41 -20.07
N VAL A 272 0.41 12.70 -19.10
CA VAL A 272 -0.43 13.91 -19.14
C VAL A 272 0.41 15.15 -18.83
N TYR A 273 1.31 15.08 -17.84
CA TYR A 273 2.17 16.20 -17.50
C TYR A 273 3.12 16.55 -18.66
N PHE A 274 3.83 15.57 -19.20
CA PHE A 274 4.80 15.74 -20.30
C PHE A 274 4.19 15.52 -21.69
N LYS A 275 2.88 15.76 -21.85
CA LYS A 275 2.12 15.43 -23.06
C LYS A 275 2.81 15.90 -24.34
N ASP A 276 3.20 17.18 -24.41
CA ASP A 276 3.78 17.76 -25.62
C ASP A 276 5.10 17.07 -26.02
N ALA A 277 5.96 16.73 -25.04
CA ALA A 277 7.20 16.00 -25.28
C ALA A 277 6.93 14.54 -25.64
N TRP A 278 5.97 13.89 -24.97
CA TRP A 278 5.63 12.48 -25.22
C TRP A 278 5.02 12.27 -26.60
N GLU A 279 4.11 13.15 -27.03
CA GLU A 279 3.50 13.09 -28.35
C GLU A 279 4.54 13.33 -29.46
N LYS A 280 5.39 14.35 -29.30
CA LYS A 280 6.44 14.67 -30.28
C LYS A 280 7.48 13.55 -30.46
N HIS A 281 7.83 12.85 -29.37
CA HIS A 281 8.91 11.84 -29.38
C HIS A 281 8.41 10.39 -29.32
N THR A 282 7.13 10.15 -29.61
CA THR A 282 6.46 8.83 -29.52
C THR A 282 7.30 7.71 -30.13
N GLU A 283 7.69 7.84 -31.41
CA GLU A 283 8.47 6.82 -32.11
C GLU A 283 9.81 6.52 -31.41
N THR A 284 10.49 7.55 -30.89
CA THR A 284 11.76 7.38 -30.18
C THR A 284 11.56 6.69 -28.83
N PHE A 285 10.47 7.01 -28.13
CA PHE A 285 10.15 6.39 -26.85
C PHE A 285 9.75 4.92 -27.01
N GLU A 286 9.04 4.58 -28.09
CA GLU A 286 8.75 3.20 -28.48
C GLU A 286 10.03 2.43 -28.87
N GLU A 287 10.90 3.01 -29.70
CA GLU A 287 12.21 2.43 -30.07
C GLU A 287 13.07 2.08 -28.85
N LEU A 288 13.03 2.92 -27.82
CA LEU A 288 13.77 2.74 -26.57
C LEU A 288 13.04 1.90 -25.53
N ASN A 289 11.84 1.40 -25.84
CA ASN A 289 10.95 0.70 -24.92
C ASN A 289 10.74 1.47 -23.61
N ILE A 290 10.50 2.79 -23.68
CA ILE A 290 10.25 3.62 -22.49
C ILE A 290 8.84 3.34 -21.98
N ASN A 291 8.75 2.85 -20.74
CA ASN A 291 7.50 2.66 -20.04
C ASN A 291 7.24 3.85 -19.11
N PRO A 292 6.18 4.65 -19.32
CA PRO A 292 5.87 5.78 -18.43
C PRO A 292 5.53 5.33 -17.00
N ASN A 293 5.11 4.08 -16.80
CA ASN A 293 4.79 3.53 -15.48
C ASN A 293 6.03 3.45 -14.56
N ASP A 294 7.23 3.46 -15.13
CA ASP A 294 8.52 3.47 -14.39
C ASP A 294 8.96 4.90 -14.00
N GLY A 295 8.24 5.92 -14.47
CA GLY A 295 8.49 7.33 -14.21
C GLY A 295 9.52 8.02 -15.08
N LEU A 296 9.59 9.35 -14.94
CA LEU A 296 10.46 10.19 -15.76
C LEU A 296 11.93 9.81 -15.60
N GLY A 297 12.36 9.41 -14.40
CA GLY A 297 13.75 9.02 -14.15
C GLY A 297 14.19 7.81 -14.99
N ALA A 298 13.30 6.85 -15.22
CA ALA A 298 13.57 5.71 -16.09
C ALA A 298 13.66 6.12 -17.57
N ALA A 299 12.78 7.03 -18.02
CA ALA A 299 12.84 7.60 -19.36
C ALA A 299 14.17 8.34 -19.60
N LEU A 300 14.60 9.18 -18.66
CA LEU A 300 15.86 9.92 -18.74
C LEU A 300 17.08 8.99 -18.88
N ARG A 301 17.14 7.89 -18.10
CA ARG A 301 18.22 6.89 -18.23
C ARG A 301 18.22 6.17 -19.58
N LYS A 302 17.06 5.99 -20.21
CA LYS A 302 16.96 5.33 -21.53
C LYS A 302 17.42 6.26 -22.65
N ILE A 303 17.06 7.55 -22.60
CA ILE A 303 17.50 8.53 -23.62
C ILE A 303 18.99 8.89 -23.52
N ASP A 304 19.65 8.63 -22.39
CA ASP A 304 21.11 8.80 -22.25
C ASP A 304 21.92 7.93 -23.23
N LYS A 305 21.31 6.88 -23.78
CA LYS A 305 21.91 6.01 -24.80
C LYS A 305 21.86 6.62 -26.21
N LEU A 306 21.13 7.72 -26.42
CA LEU A 306 20.99 8.39 -27.71
C LEU A 306 22.18 9.31 -28.03
N PRO A 307 22.41 9.62 -29.31
CA PRO A 307 23.30 10.71 -29.70
C PRO A 307 22.90 12.04 -29.06
N TYR A 308 23.90 12.87 -28.72
CA TYR A 308 23.71 14.13 -28.00
C TYR A 308 22.63 15.04 -28.61
N SER A 309 22.55 15.15 -29.94
CA SER A 309 21.56 16.01 -30.61
C SER A 309 20.11 15.58 -30.34
N ARG A 310 19.81 14.27 -30.46
CA ARG A 310 18.47 13.73 -30.17
C ARG A 310 18.16 13.82 -28.68
N ARG A 311 19.13 13.48 -27.82
CA ARG A 311 18.96 13.57 -26.36
C ARG A 311 18.65 15.00 -25.92
N ALA A 312 19.45 15.97 -26.37
CA ALA A 312 19.28 17.37 -26.01
C ALA A 312 17.94 17.95 -26.47
N GLU A 313 17.43 17.53 -27.63
CA GLU A 313 16.10 17.92 -28.10
C GLU A 313 15.00 17.41 -27.17
N ILE A 314 15.04 16.12 -26.79
CA ILE A 314 14.08 15.51 -25.87
C ILE A 314 14.13 16.18 -24.50
N GLU A 315 15.32 16.38 -23.94
CA GLU A 315 15.50 17.05 -22.65
C GLU A 315 14.95 18.48 -22.65
N GLU A 316 15.13 19.21 -23.75
CA GLU A 316 14.60 20.56 -23.89
C GLU A 316 13.07 20.57 -24.01
N ASP A 317 12.47 19.65 -24.76
CA ASP A 317 11.01 19.55 -24.85
C ASP A 317 10.37 19.12 -23.51
N LEU A 318 11.03 18.23 -22.76
CA LEU A 318 10.65 17.92 -21.37
C LEU A 318 10.78 19.14 -20.46
N ARG A 319 11.83 19.95 -20.63
CA ARG A 319 12.03 21.18 -19.86
C ARG A 319 10.92 22.21 -20.11
N ARG A 320 10.52 22.40 -21.37
CA ARG A 320 9.41 23.30 -21.74
C ARG A 320 8.09 22.90 -21.08
N CYS A 321 7.85 21.60 -20.85
CA CYS A 321 6.66 21.17 -20.12
C CYS A 321 6.62 21.75 -18.69
N TYR A 322 7.77 21.91 -18.02
CA TYR A 322 7.81 22.56 -16.70
C TYR A 322 7.45 24.05 -16.73
N GLU A 323 7.59 24.72 -17.88
CA GLU A 323 7.22 26.12 -18.04
C GLU A 323 5.71 26.30 -18.25
N THR A 324 5.05 25.31 -18.85
CA THR A 324 3.62 25.37 -19.20
C THR A 324 2.71 24.61 -18.23
N ARG A 325 3.25 23.69 -17.43
CA ARG A 325 2.53 22.89 -16.42
C ARG A 325 2.72 23.45 -15.00
N PRO A 326 1.90 23.05 -14.00
CA PRO A 326 2.11 23.49 -12.62
C PRO A 326 3.45 23.00 -12.08
N MET A 327 4.04 23.77 -11.16
CA MET A 327 5.22 23.31 -10.44
C MET A 327 4.93 22.01 -9.68
N LEU A 328 5.82 21.03 -9.78
CA LEU A 328 5.71 19.76 -9.08
C LEU A 328 6.29 19.85 -7.67
N ALA A 329 5.72 19.09 -6.74
CA ALA A 329 6.39 18.78 -5.49
C ALA A 329 7.71 18.03 -5.75
N MET A 330 8.72 18.31 -4.93
CA MET A 330 10.06 17.76 -5.05
C MET A 330 10.32 16.69 -3.99
N VAL A 331 10.95 15.60 -4.42
CA VAL A 331 11.57 14.61 -3.53
C VAL A 331 12.95 15.11 -3.11
N ASN A 332 13.70 15.67 -4.06
CA ASN A 332 14.99 16.30 -3.80
C ASN A 332 15.18 17.49 -4.77
N SER A 333 14.99 18.71 -4.27
CA SER A 333 15.09 19.94 -5.06
C SER A 333 16.51 20.21 -5.57
N ASP A 334 17.55 19.97 -4.77
CA ASP A 334 18.96 20.16 -5.15
C ASP A 334 19.37 19.28 -6.35
N LYS A 335 18.76 18.11 -6.48
CA LYS A 335 19.01 17.15 -7.58
C LYS A 335 17.97 17.21 -8.69
N GLY A 336 16.98 18.10 -8.59
CA GLY A 336 15.89 18.18 -9.57
C GLY A 336 14.95 16.96 -9.58
N ILE A 337 14.92 16.15 -8.53
CA ILE A 337 14.07 14.95 -8.44
C ILE A 337 12.66 15.37 -8.01
N THR A 338 11.74 15.30 -8.96
CA THR A 338 10.31 15.65 -8.79
C THR A 338 9.50 14.42 -8.35
N ASN A 339 8.26 14.67 -7.91
CA ASN A 339 7.26 13.65 -7.61
C ASN A 339 7.02 12.64 -8.75
N LEU A 340 7.25 13.03 -10.01
CA LEU A 340 7.02 12.19 -11.19
C LEU A 340 8.29 11.44 -11.66
N HIS A 341 9.39 11.51 -10.91
CA HIS A 341 10.63 10.81 -11.27
C HIS A 341 10.57 9.31 -11.04
N VAL A 342 10.11 8.88 -9.87
CA VAL A 342 10.03 7.46 -9.48
C VAL A 342 8.71 7.19 -8.77
N PRO A 343 7.91 6.20 -9.20
CA PRO A 343 6.59 5.89 -8.61
C PRO A 343 6.62 5.58 -7.11
N SER A 344 7.74 5.08 -6.61
CA SER A 344 7.91 4.65 -5.21
C SER A 344 8.41 5.74 -4.26
N ASP A 345 8.77 6.93 -4.75
CA ASP A 345 9.38 7.96 -3.89
C ASP A 345 8.35 8.65 -2.99
N ILE A 346 7.13 8.87 -3.49
CA ILE A 346 6.04 9.52 -2.74
C ILE A 346 4.92 8.51 -2.49
N ILE A 347 4.99 7.85 -1.34
CA ILE A 347 4.02 6.83 -0.91
C ILE A 347 2.94 7.47 -0.04
N ILE A 348 1.68 7.32 -0.41
CA ILE A 348 0.52 8.06 0.14
C ILE A 348 0.40 8.01 1.67
N ASP A 349 0.60 6.85 2.28
CA ASP A 349 0.50 6.61 3.72
C ASP A 349 1.55 7.37 4.53
N ALA A 350 2.77 7.53 4.01
CA ALA A 350 3.81 8.32 4.66
C ALA A 350 3.80 9.80 4.25
N SER A 351 3.58 10.07 2.96
CA SER A 351 3.66 11.41 2.38
C SER A 351 2.51 12.32 2.79
N MET A 352 1.28 11.79 2.90
CA MET A 352 0.14 12.60 3.31
C MET A 352 0.26 13.06 4.78
N PRO A 353 0.57 12.19 5.76
CA PRO A 353 0.84 12.64 7.12
C PRO A 353 2.03 13.57 7.25
N ALA A 354 3.12 13.34 6.49
CA ALA A 354 4.27 14.23 6.48
C ALA A 354 3.88 15.65 6.00
N MET A 355 3.16 15.75 4.88
CA MET A 355 2.62 17.01 4.37
C MET A 355 1.67 17.67 5.37
N ILE A 356 0.77 16.89 6.00
CA ILE A 356 -0.18 17.41 6.99
C ILE A 356 0.54 17.96 8.22
N ARG A 357 1.56 17.25 8.71
CA ARG A 357 2.40 17.67 9.83
C ARG A 357 3.17 18.94 9.52
N GLU A 358 3.64 19.11 8.29
CA GLU A 358 4.45 20.25 7.85
C GLU A 358 3.58 21.41 7.35
N SER A 359 2.55 21.77 8.11
CA SER A 359 1.63 22.90 7.81
C SER A 359 0.79 22.74 6.54
N GLY A 360 0.65 21.51 6.03
CA GLY A 360 -0.03 21.25 4.76
C GLY A 360 0.83 21.57 3.54
N LYS A 361 2.16 21.52 3.65
CA LYS A 361 3.08 21.99 2.60
C LYS A 361 4.01 20.89 2.10
N MET A 362 4.49 21.07 0.87
CA MET A 362 5.54 20.24 0.26
C MET A 362 6.63 21.12 -0.33
N TRP A 363 7.78 20.51 -0.65
CA TRP A 363 8.94 21.23 -1.15
C TRP A 363 8.80 21.58 -2.64
N ASP A 364 9.08 22.82 -2.99
CA ASP A 364 9.13 23.33 -4.36
C ASP A 364 10.53 23.16 -4.99
N SER A 365 10.68 23.54 -6.26
CA SER A 365 11.96 23.46 -6.97
C SER A 365 13.05 24.41 -6.44
N HIS A 366 12.68 25.37 -5.58
CA HIS A 366 13.58 26.29 -4.90
C HIS A 366 13.93 25.85 -3.48
N GLY A 367 13.48 24.68 -3.04
CA GLY A 367 13.72 24.18 -1.69
C GLY A 367 12.92 24.93 -0.62
N LYS A 368 11.71 25.41 -0.95
CA LYS A 368 10.79 26.07 -0.02
C LYS A 368 9.49 25.28 0.13
N LEU A 369 8.88 25.42 1.31
CA LEU A 369 7.60 24.78 1.61
C LEU A 369 6.43 25.62 1.07
N GLU A 370 5.65 25.04 0.18
CA GLU A 370 4.52 25.68 -0.48
C GLU A 370 3.22 24.87 -0.31
N ASP A 371 2.09 25.58 -0.40
CA ASP A 371 0.76 24.94 -0.38
C ASP A 371 0.61 24.05 -1.63
N THR A 372 0.00 22.88 -1.45
CA THR A 372 -0.08 21.86 -2.51
C THR A 372 -1.50 21.39 -2.80
N LYS A 373 -1.75 21.03 -4.05
CA LYS A 373 -2.87 20.19 -4.44
C LYS A 373 -2.41 18.73 -4.39
N ALA A 374 -2.84 18.02 -3.34
CA ALA A 374 -2.56 16.61 -3.12
C ALA A 374 -3.51 15.73 -3.93
N VAL A 375 -3.08 15.33 -5.12
CA VAL A 375 -3.86 14.49 -6.03
C VAL A 375 -3.81 13.03 -5.58
N ILE A 376 -4.99 12.50 -5.25
CA ILE A 376 -5.25 11.10 -4.93
C ILE A 376 -6.41 10.68 -5.84
N PRO A 377 -6.15 10.08 -7.02
CA PRO A 377 -7.19 9.89 -8.03
C PRO A 377 -8.42 9.11 -7.54
N ASP A 378 -8.20 7.98 -6.84
CA ASP A 378 -9.29 7.17 -6.32
C ASP A 378 -9.91 7.75 -5.05
N SER A 379 -11.24 7.83 -5.02
CA SER A 379 -11.97 8.49 -3.93
C SER A 379 -12.25 7.61 -2.71
N CYS A 380 -12.03 6.28 -2.76
CA CYS A 380 -12.32 5.37 -1.64
C CYS A 380 -11.71 5.87 -0.31
N TYR A 381 -10.49 6.42 -0.39
CA TYR A 381 -9.72 6.81 0.79
C TYR A 381 -9.26 8.28 0.76
N ALA A 382 -9.43 8.99 -0.37
CA ALA A 382 -9.00 10.39 -0.50
C ALA A 382 -9.77 11.33 0.45
N VAL A 383 -11.06 11.04 0.67
CA VAL A 383 -11.98 11.89 1.44
C VAL A 383 -11.55 12.08 2.88
N MET A 384 -10.92 11.06 3.49
CA MET A 384 -10.48 11.18 4.89
C MET A 384 -9.34 12.18 5.06
N TYR A 385 -8.38 12.22 4.12
CA TYR A 385 -7.28 13.17 4.18
C TYR A 385 -7.75 14.61 3.97
N GLN A 386 -8.71 14.81 3.05
CA GLN A 386 -9.34 16.13 2.88
C GLN A 386 -9.95 16.61 4.20
N GLU A 387 -10.58 15.70 4.95
CA GLU A 387 -11.22 16.05 6.20
C GLU A 387 -10.23 16.37 7.33
N VAL A 388 -9.08 15.69 7.37
CA VAL A 388 -7.96 16.07 8.25
C VAL A 388 -7.44 17.46 7.91
N ILE A 389 -7.25 17.76 6.62
CA ILE A 389 -6.80 19.09 6.15
C ILE A 389 -7.81 20.16 6.55
N ASN A 390 -9.10 19.94 6.32
CA ASN A 390 -10.17 20.87 6.73
C ASN A 390 -10.16 21.09 8.24
N PHE A 391 -9.97 20.02 9.02
CA PHE A 391 -9.87 20.08 10.47
C PHE A 391 -8.70 20.97 10.92
N CYS A 392 -7.49 20.73 10.40
CA CYS A 392 -6.30 21.50 10.75
C CYS A 392 -6.40 22.97 10.30
N LYS A 393 -6.98 23.25 9.13
CA LYS A 393 -7.26 24.64 8.73
C LYS A 393 -8.14 25.35 9.75
N HIS A 394 -9.18 24.69 10.25
CA HIS A 394 -10.12 25.31 11.18
C HIS A 394 -9.60 25.39 12.62
N HIS A 395 -8.81 24.40 13.06
CA HIS A 395 -8.41 24.23 14.46
C HIS A 395 -6.92 24.41 14.74
N ASP A 396 -6.13 24.78 13.73
CA ASP A 396 -4.66 24.75 13.75
C ASP A 396 -4.11 23.31 13.88
N ALA A 397 -2.80 23.17 14.00
CA ALA A 397 -2.11 21.90 14.17
C ALA A 397 -2.55 21.15 15.43
N PHE A 398 -2.41 19.82 15.41
CA PHE A 398 -2.57 19.00 16.62
C PHE A 398 -1.48 19.32 17.65
N ASP A 399 -1.82 19.15 18.92
CA ASP A 399 -0.91 19.32 20.05
C ASP A 399 -0.56 17.96 20.67
N PRO A 400 0.65 17.43 20.43
CA PRO A 400 1.10 16.14 20.98
C PRO A 400 1.04 16.06 22.51
N SER A 401 1.11 17.20 23.22
CA SER A 401 1.07 17.24 24.69
C SER A 401 -0.30 16.92 25.27
N THR A 402 -1.36 17.25 24.55
CA THR A 402 -2.74 17.13 25.04
C THR A 402 -3.59 16.14 24.25
N MET A 403 -3.29 15.90 22.97
CA MET A 403 -4.13 15.08 22.09
C MET A 403 -4.32 13.63 22.59
N GLY A 404 -5.47 13.05 22.27
CA GLY A 404 -5.78 11.64 22.51
C GLY A 404 -4.95 10.70 21.62
N THR A 405 -5.35 9.43 21.57
CA THR A 405 -4.75 8.43 20.69
C THR A 405 -5.78 7.69 19.84
N VAL A 406 -5.35 7.26 18.66
CA VAL A 406 -6.19 6.48 17.73
C VAL A 406 -5.52 5.14 17.42
N PRO A 407 -5.78 4.10 18.23
CA PRO A 407 -5.47 2.72 17.88
C PRO A 407 -6.19 2.27 16.61
N ASN A 408 -5.65 1.25 15.95
CA ASN A 408 -6.27 0.63 14.78
C ASN A 408 -6.39 -0.88 14.94
N ILE A 409 -7.58 -1.39 14.62
CA ILE A 409 -7.88 -2.80 14.42
C ILE A 409 -8.12 -3.03 12.94
N GLY A 410 -7.15 -3.63 12.26
CA GLY A 410 -7.13 -3.75 10.81
C GLY A 410 -7.42 -5.16 10.33
N LEU A 411 -8.38 -5.30 9.42
CA LEU A 411 -8.58 -6.52 8.65
C LEU A 411 -7.40 -6.68 7.68
N MET A 412 -6.69 -7.81 7.75
CA MET A 412 -5.58 -8.06 6.82
C MET A 412 -5.27 -9.54 6.59
N ALA A 413 -5.79 -10.43 7.43
CA ALA A 413 -5.46 -11.85 7.37
C ALA A 413 -5.77 -12.44 5.99
N GLN A 414 -4.89 -13.33 5.52
CA GLN A 414 -5.06 -14.05 4.26
C GLN A 414 -5.19 -13.16 3.01
N LYS A 415 -4.43 -12.05 2.99
CA LYS A 415 -4.39 -11.07 1.89
C LYS A 415 -5.76 -10.41 1.62
N ALA A 416 -6.45 -10.04 2.70
CA ALA A 416 -7.76 -9.42 2.60
C ALA A 416 -7.74 -8.14 1.72
N GLU A 417 -8.80 -7.99 0.94
CA GLU A 417 -9.11 -6.81 0.13
C GLU A 417 -8.05 -6.52 -0.96
N GLU A 418 -7.70 -5.25 -1.21
CA GLU A 418 -6.85 -4.83 -2.33
C GLU A 418 -5.43 -5.45 -2.29
N TYR A 419 -4.93 -5.83 -1.12
CA TYR A 419 -3.61 -6.48 -0.96
C TYR A 419 -3.59 -7.89 -1.57
N GLY A 420 -4.76 -8.48 -1.80
CA GLY A 420 -4.92 -9.74 -2.51
C GLY A 420 -5.23 -9.58 -4.00
N SER A 421 -5.32 -8.36 -4.55
CA SER A 421 -5.89 -8.13 -5.89
C SER A 421 -4.89 -8.22 -7.05
N HIS A 422 -3.58 -8.29 -6.77
CA HIS A 422 -2.56 -8.05 -7.80
C HIS A 422 -2.61 -9.01 -8.98
N ASP A 423 -2.86 -10.30 -8.73
CA ASP A 423 -3.00 -11.33 -9.75
C ASP A 423 -4.39 -11.36 -10.43
N LYS A 424 -5.24 -10.42 -10.04
CA LYS A 424 -6.62 -10.22 -10.49
C LYS A 424 -6.87 -8.77 -10.91
N THR A 425 -5.80 -8.05 -11.27
CA THR A 425 -5.84 -6.68 -11.76
C THR A 425 -5.34 -6.67 -13.20
N PHE A 426 -6.10 -6.05 -14.11
CA PHE A 426 -5.84 -6.09 -15.54
C PHE A 426 -6.00 -4.70 -16.16
N GLU A 427 -5.10 -4.34 -17.05
CA GLU A 427 -5.31 -3.26 -18.03
C GLU A 427 -6.03 -3.86 -19.25
N LEU A 428 -7.13 -3.26 -19.67
CA LEU A 428 -7.94 -3.85 -20.74
C LEU A 428 -7.26 -3.72 -22.11
N PRO A 429 -7.09 -4.82 -22.86
CA PRO A 429 -6.46 -4.78 -24.18
C PRO A 429 -7.37 -4.24 -25.29
N CYS A 430 -8.69 -4.26 -25.07
CA CYS A 430 -9.73 -3.84 -26.01
C CYS A 430 -10.99 -3.38 -25.26
N ASP A 431 -11.90 -2.72 -25.99
CA ASP A 431 -13.21 -2.32 -25.50
C ASP A 431 -14.11 -3.54 -25.28
N GLY A 432 -14.98 -3.49 -24.27
CA GLY A 432 -15.90 -4.59 -24.00
C GLY A 432 -16.55 -4.57 -22.61
N SER A 433 -16.73 -5.76 -22.05
CA SER A 433 -17.27 -5.98 -20.70
C SER A 433 -16.44 -7.03 -19.96
N ILE A 434 -16.36 -6.92 -18.64
CA ILE A 434 -15.82 -7.98 -17.80
C ILE A 434 -16.93 -8.54 -16.94
N ARG A 435 -17.06 -9.87 -16.94
CA ARG A 435 -17.99 -10.61 -16.08
C ARG A 435 -17.25 -11.64 -15.23
N VAL A 436 -17.74 -11.85 -14.02
CA VAL A 436 -17.26 -12.87 -13.09
C VAL A 436 -18.33 -13.96 -13.03
N VAL A 437 -18.00 -15.15 -13.50
CA VAL A 437 -18.93 -16.28 -13.62
C VAL A 437 -18.49 -17.45 -12.77
N ASP A 438 -19.43 -18.23 -12.25
CA ASP A 438 -19.11 -19.51 -11.58
C ASP A 438 -19.06 -20.69 -12.57
N GLU A 439 -18.79 -21.89 -12.03
CA GLU A 439 -18.74 -23.15 -12.77
C GLU A 439 -20.07 -23.52 -13.46
N ASP A 440 -21.21 -23.01 -12.96
CA ASP A 440 -22.55 -23.23 -13.52
C ASP A 440 -22.89 -22.19 -14.62
N GLY A 441 -21.98 -21.25 -14.90
CA GLY A 441 -22.16 -20.16 -15.86
C GLY A 441 -23.02 -19.00 -15.34
N LYS A 442 -23.30 -18.95 -14.03
CA LYS A 442 -24.02 -17.84 -13.41
C LYS A 442 -23.09 -16.64 -13.29
N VAL A 443 -23.52 -15.49 -13.78
CA VAL A 443 -22.83 -14.21 -13.60
C VAL A 443 -23.08 -13.68 -12.18
N TRP A 444 -22.01 -13.41 -11.45
CA TRP A 444 -22.03 -12.85 -10.09
C TRP A 444 -21.82 -11.33 -10.11
N LEU A 445 -20.84 -10.86 -10.87
CA LEU A 445 -20.47 -9.45 -10.99
C LEU A 445 -20.21 -9.13 -12.46
N GLN A 446 -20.58 -7.94 -12.93
CA GLN A 446 -20.36 -7.53 -14.31
C GLN A 446 -20.18 -6.01 -14.44
N HIS A 447 -19.16 -5.61 -15.21
CA HIS A 447 -18.97 -4.25 -15.69
C HIS A 447 -19.12 -4.22 -17.21
N GLU A 448 -19.91 -3.27 -17.72
CA GLU A 448 -20.18 -3.10 -19.14
C GLU A 448 -19.58 -1.78 -19.65
N ASN A 449 -19.42 -1.69 -20.98
CA ASN A 449 -18.99 -0.47 -21.68
C ASN A 449 -17.62 0.05 -21.21
N MET A 450 -16.70 -0.87 -20.94
CA MET A 450 -15.32 -0.53 -20.59
C MET A 450 -14.50 -0.26 -21.86
N GLU A 451 -13.55 0.67 -21.75
CA GLU A 451 -12.69 1.09 -22.87
C GLU A 451 -11.28 0.46 -22.74
N LYS A 452 -10.59 0.28 -23.85
CA LYS A 452 -9.18 -0.13 -23.89
C LYS A 452 -8.34 0.78 -22.98
N GLY A 453 -7.48 0.16 -22.18
CA GLY A 453 -6.61 0.84 -21.22
C GLY A 453 -7.26 1.11 -19.87
N ASP A 454 -8.56 0.86 -19.69
CA ASP A 454 -9.18 0.90 -18.36
C ASP A 454 -8.51 -0.13 -17.43
N VAL A 455 -8.39 0.22 -16.15
CA VAL A 455 -7.79 -0.66 -15.14
C VAL A 455 -8.90 -1.31 -14.34
N TRP A 456 -9.04 -2.62 -14.42
CA TRP A 456 -10.03 -3.40 -13.69
C TRP A 456 -9.38 -4.27 -12.63
N ARG A 457 -10.04 -4.48 -11.50
CA ARG A 457 -9.55 -5.38 -10.45
C ARG A 457 -10.67 -6.13 -9.73
N LEU A 458 -10.32 -7.32 -9.25
CA LEU A 458 -11.12 -8.10 -8.29
C LEU A 458 -10.33 -8.36 -7.01
N PHE A 459 -11.02 -8.25 -5.88
CA PHE A 459 -10.47 -8.57 -4.56
C PHE A 459 -11.47 -9.36 -3.72
N GLN A 460 -10.95 -9.99 -2.67
CA GLN A 460 -11.68 -10.93 -1.84
C GLN A 460 -11.45 -10.66 -0.35
N ALA A 461 -12.46 -10.90 0.47
CA ALA A 461 -12.34 -10.93 1.92
C ALA A 461 -13.06 -12.16 2.47
N LYS A 462 -12.28 -13.09 3.04
CA LYS A 462 -12.79 -14.36 3.56
C LYS A 462 -13.50 -14.17 4.89
N ASP A 463 -14.53 -14.98 5.12
CA ASP A 463 -15.41 -14.86 6.28
C ASP A 463 -14.69 -15.06 7.62
N ALA A 464 -13.78 -16.05 7.71
CA ALA A 464 -13.05 -16.33 8.95
C ALA A 464 -12.16 -15.15 9.40
N PRO A 465 -11.34 -14.53 8.52
CA PRO A 465 -10.69 -13.25 8.80
C PRO A 465 -11.63 -12.14 9.28
N ILE A 466 -12.80 -11.98 8.67
CA ILE A 466 -13.78 -10.94 9.04
C ILE A 466 -14.31 -11.19 10.45
N ARG A 467 -14.67 -12.43 10.77
CA ARG A 467 -15.16 -12.81 12.10
C ARG A 467 -14.10 -12.59 13.19
N ASP A 468 -12.85 -12.96 12.92
CA ASP A 468 -11.73 -12.68 13.83
C ASP A 468 -11.49 -11.17 14.01
N TRP A 469 -11.59 -10.38 12.94
CA TRP A 469 -11.44 -8.94 12.99
C TRP A 469 -12.50 -8.27 13.88
N VAL A 470 -13.77 -8.68 13.77
CA VAL A 470 -14.86 -8.21 14.65
C VAL A 470 -14.60 -8.61 16.11
N LYS A 471 -14.19 -9.86 16.35
CA LYS A 471 -13.82 -10.35 17.69
C LYS A 471 -12.69 -9.52 18.29
N LEU A 472 -11.64 -9.22 17.52
CA LEU A 472 -10.51 -8.42 17.95
C LEU A 472 -10.94 -6.99 18.30
N ALA A 473 -11.81 -6.39 17.49
CA ALA A 473 -12.37 -5.06 17.76
C ALA A 473 -13.13 -4.99 19.09
N VAL A 474 -14.02 -5.96 19.34
CA VAL A 474 -14.76 -6.06 20.62
C VAL A 474 -13.81 -6.27 21.79
N THR A 475 -12.83 -7.17 21.64
CA THR A 475 -11.82 -7.47 22.66
C THR A 475 -11.05 -6.20 23.05
N ARG A 476 -10.65 -5.40 22.06
CA ARG A 476 -9.88 -4.16 22.29
C ARG A 476 -10.73 -3.04 22.86
N ALA A 477 -11.97 -2.88 22.40
CA ALA A 477 -12.92 -1.94 22.98
C ALA A 477 -13.17 -2.25 24.46
N ARG A 478 -13.37 -3.53 24.79
CA ARG A 478 -13.55 -4.03 26.16
C ARG A 478 -12.33 -3.76 27.05
N ALA A 479 -11.14 -4.14 26.58
CA ALA A 479 -9.91 -4.02 27.36
C ALA A 479 -9.50 -2.56 27.62
N SER A 480 -9.87 -1.63 26.74
CA SER A 480 -9.47 -0.22 26.83
C SER A 480 -10.56 0.73 27.33
N GLY A 481 -11.84 0.35 27.26
CA GLY A 481 -12.97 1.25 27.51
C GLY A 481 -13.17 2.34 26.44
N MET A 482 -12.38 2.31 25.36
CA MET A 482 -12.47 3.26 24.25
C MET A 482 -13.70 2.95 23.38
N PRO A 483 -14.35 3.98 22.80
CA PRO A 483 -15.30 3.73 21.72
C PRO A 483 -14.56 3.19 20.50
N ALA A 484 -15.19 2.26 19.78
CA ALA A 484 -14.68 1.69 18.54
C ALA A 484 -15.61 2.04 17.38
N ILE A 485 -15.02 2.44 16.26
CA ILE A 485 -15.78 2.82 15.06
C ILE A 485 -15.32 1.92 13.93
N PHE A 486 -16.26 1.23 13.29
CA PHE A 486 -16.05 0.55 12.03
C PHE A 486 -16.17 1.56 10.89
N TRP A 487 -15.10 1.73 10.11
CA TRP A 487 -15.03 2.72 9.03
C TRP A 487 -15.46 2.05 7.74
N LEU A 488 -16.76 2.07 7.49
CA LEU A 488 -17.40 1.38 6.37
C LEU A 488 -18.42 2.33 5.73
N ASP A 489 -18.32 2.51 4.42
CA ASP A 489 -19.24 3.31 3.64
C ASP A 489 -20.36 2.44 3.03
N GLU A 490 -21.59 2.64 3.48
CA GLU A 490 -22.76 1.92 2.96
C GLU A 490 -23.02 2.15 1.45
N HIS A 491 -22.43 3.20 0.86
CA HIS A 491 -22.53 3.51 -0.56
C HIS A 491 -21.47 2.81 -1.41
N ARG A 492 -20.44 2.21 -0.80
CA ARG A 492 -19.44 1.41 -1.49
C ARG A 492 -19.88 -0.06 -1.49
N GLY A 493 -19.88 -0.69 -2.68
CA GLY A 493 -20.34 -2.07 -2.86
C GLY A 493 -19.71 -3.04 -1.87
N HIS A 494 -18.38 -3.05 -1.77
CA HIS A 494 -17.64 -3.86 -0.81
C HIS A 494 -18.07 -3.63 0.65
N ASP A 495 -17.98 -2.38 1.11
CA ASP A 495 -18.25 -2.01 2.49
C ASP A 495 -19.70 -2.32 2.90
N ALA A 496 -20.66 -2.21 1.97
CA ALA A 496 -22.05 -2.61 2.22
C ALA A 496 -22.20 -4.11 2.55
N GLU A 497 -21.42 -4.99 1.92
CA GLU A 497 -21.36 -6.41 2.29
C GLU A 497 -20.64 -6.62 3.64
N MET A 498 -19.59 -5.84 3.90
CA MET A 498 -18.85 -5.88 5.16
C MET A 498 -19.72 -5.46 6.35
N ILE A 499 -20.57 -4.43 6.19
CA ILE A 499 -21.51 -3.98 7.22
C ILE A 499 -22.43 -5.13 7.65
N LYS A 500 -22.98 -5.89 6.71
CA LYS A 500 -23.83 -7.06 7.01
C LYS A 500 -23.10 -8.10 7.86
N LYS A 501 -21.82 -8.35 7.54
CA LYS A 501 -20.97 -9.28 8.31
C LYS A 501 -20.67 -8.75 9.70
N VAL A 502 -20.32 -7.46 9.82
CA VAL A 502 -20.06 -6.80 11.10
C VAL A 502 -21.29 -6.85 12.01
N GLU A 503 -22.47 -6.50 11.51
CA GLU A 503 -23.72 -6.54 12.29
C GLU A 503 -24.04 -7.96 12.76
N LYS A 504 -23.90 -8.96 11.88
CA LYS A 504 -24.07 -10.38 12.22
C LYS A 504 -23.12 -10.80 13.33
N TYR A 505 -21.82 -10.52 13.20
CA TYR A 505 -20.81 -11.01 14.13
C TYR A 505 -20.72 -10.23 15.44
N LEU A 506 -21.11 -8.95 15.46
CA LEU A 506 -21.26 -8.20 16.71
C LEU A 506 -22.33 -8.82 17.62
N ALA A 507 -23.38 -9.45 17.06
CA ALA A 507 -24.40 -10.16 17.83
C ALA A 507 -23.89 -11.45 18.51
N GLU A 508 -22.74 -11.98 18.08
CA GLU A 508 -22.10 -13.16 18.68
C GLU A 508 -21.24 -12.83 19.90
N HIS A 509 -21.10 -11.54 20.25
CA HIS A 509 -20.28 -11.08 21.34
C HIS A 509 -21.08 -10.29 22.38
N ASP A 510 -20.66 -10.34 23.64
CA ASP A 510 -21.19 -9.41 24.64
C ASP A 510 -20.65 -8.00 24.34
N THR A 511 -21.53 -7.12 23.89
CA THR A 511 -21.26 -5.70 23.61
C THR A 511 -21.84 -4.77 24.67
N SER A 512 -22.40 -5.30 25.76
CA SER A 512 -23.00 -4.52 26.84
C SER A 512 -22.01 -3.52 27.41
N GLY A 513 -22.38 -2.24 27.48
CA GLY A 513 -21.51 -1.16 27.99
C GLY A 513 -20.39 -0.72 27.04
N LEU A 514 -20.27 -1.31 25.84
CA LEU A 514 -19.36 -0.81 24.80
C LEU A 514 -20.03 0.27 23.95
N ARG A 515 -19.20 1.14 23.36
CA ARG A 515 -19.64 2.13 22.37
C ARG A 515 -19.05 1.72 21.04
N ILE A 516 -19.82 0.98 20.26
CA ILE A 516 -19.44 0.52 18.92
C ILE A 516 -20.40 1.14 17.91
N SER A 517 -19.87 1.71 16.84
CA SER A 517 -20.67 2.32 15.76
C SER A 517 -20.04 2.05 14.41
N ILE A 518 -20.85 2.13 13.35
CA ILE A 518 -20.41 2.06 11.96
C ILE A 518 -20.58 3.45 11.33
N MET A 519 -19.56 3.96 10.65
CA MET A 519 -19.57 5.27 9.98
C MET A 519 -18.73 5.22 8.70
N PRO A 520 -19.11 5.96 7.63
CA PRO A 520 -18.25 6.10 6.46
C PRO A 520 -16.94 6.83 6.82
N PRO A 521 -15.85 6.63 6.07
CA PRO A 521 -14.52 7.11 6.41
C PRO A 521 -14.43 8.62 6.73
N ASP A 522 -15.14 9.47 5.98
CA ASP A 522 -15.19 10.93 6.16
C ASP A 522 -15.85 11.35 7.49
N ARG A 523 -16.96 10.70 7.88
CA ARG A 523 -17.62 10.95 9.16
C ARG A 523 -16.82 10.35 10.32
N ALA A 524 -16.26 9.17 10.13
CA ALA A 524 -15.47 8.47 11.12
C ALA A 524 -14.19 9.24 11.49
N ILE A 525 -13.47 9.77 10.49
CA ILE A 525 -12.29 10.61 10.73
C ILE A 525 -12.68 11.91 11.44
N ARG A 526 -13.74 12.63 11.01
CA ARG A 526 -14.19 13.86 11.68
C ARG A 526 -14.50 13.61 13.15
N TYR A 527 -15.31 12.59 13.45
CA TYR A 527 -15.65 12.23 14.83
C TYR A 527 -14.40 11.92 15.66
N THR A 528 -13.45 11.20 15.07
CA THR A 528 -12.19 10.83 15.70
C THR A 528 -11.34 12.07 16.00
N LEU A 529 -11.14 12.96 15.04
CA LEU A 529 -10.34 14.19 15.21
C LEU A 529 -10.92 15.11 16.30
N GLU A 530 -12.27 15.24 16.34
CA GLU A 530 -12.98 15.98 17.38
C GLU A 530 -12.68 15.43 18.79
N ARG A 531 -12.58 14.10 18.93
CA ARG A 531 -12.25 13.46 20.21
C ARG A 531 -10.77 13.61 20.55
N VAL A 532 -9.89 13.34 19.58
CA VAL A 532 -8.44 13.42 19.72
C VAL A 532 -8.02 14.82 20.17
N ARG A 533 -8.57 15.87 19.58
CA ARG A 533 -8.29 17.26 19.99
C ARG A 533 -8.69 17.55 21.44
N ARG A 534 -9.68 16.83 21.98
CA ARG A 534 -10.15 16.94 23.37
C ARG A 534 -9.45 15.96 24.33
N GLY A 535 -8.32 15.38 23.92
CA GLY A 535 -7.57 14.41 24.72
C GLY A 535 -8.28 13.06 24.89
N LYS A 536 -9.26 12.73 24.03
CA LYS A 536 -10.04 11.50 24.11
C LYS A 536 -9.63 10.52 23.02
N ASP A 537 -9.64 9.24 23.38
CA ASP A 537 -9.17 8.17 22.51
C ASP A 537 -10.32 7.52 21.73
N THR A 538 -10.03 6.98 20.55
CA THR A 538 -11.02 6.30 19.70
C THR A 538 -10.33 5.16 18.95
N ILE A 539 -10.89 3.95 18.99
CA ILE A 539 -10.38 2.84 18.18
C ILE A 539 -10.96 2.99 16.77
N SER A 540 -10.08 3.02 15.77
CA SER A 540 -10.45 2.84 14.37
C SER A 540 -10.47 1.34 14.05
N VAL A 541 -11.56 0.85 13.47
CA VAL A 541 -11.71 -0.55 13.06
C VAL A 541 -11.94 -0.53 11.56
N THR A 542 -10.96 -0.97 10.78
CA THR A 542 -10.91 -0.66 9.34
C THR A 542 -10.49 -1.86 8.49
N GLY A 543 -10.78 -1.77 7.19
CA GLY A 543 -10.16 -2.59 6.16
C GLY A 543 -8.63 -2.40 6.09
N ASN A 544 -7.99 -3.13 5.19
CA ASN A 544 -6.56 -3.31 5.07
C ASN A 544 -5.83 -2.05 4.58
N VAL A 545 -6.40 -1.33 3.60
CA VAL A 545 -5.81 -0.08 3.10
C VAL A 545 -5.86 1.01 4.17
N LEU A 546 -7.02 1.22 4.78
CA LEU A 546 -7.19 2.21 5.86
C LEU A 546 -6.37 1.85 7.10
N ARG A 547 -6.15 0.57 7.40
CA ARG A 547 -5.22 0.13 8.45
C ARG A 547 -3.84 0.75 8.22
N ASP A 548 -3.30 0.65 7.01
CA ASP A 548 -2.01 1.26 6.71
C ASP A 548 -2.06 2.77 6.87
N TYR A 549 -3.03 3.42 6.22
CA TYR A 549 -3.08 4.88 6.17
C TYR A 549 -3.23 5.51 7.57
N LEU A 550 -4.08 4.94 8.41
CA LEU A 550 -4.33 5.46 9.75
C LEU A 550 -3.20 5.13 10.73
N THR A 551 -2.50 4.01 10.54
CA THR A 551 -1.35 3.62 11.38
C THR A 551 -0.05 4.32 11.03
N ASP A 552 -0.02 5.08 9.93
CA ASP A 552 0.97 6.13 9.71
C ASP A 552 0.46 7.51 10.14
N LEU A 553 -0.76 7.88 9.73
CA LEU A 553 -1.34 9.20 9.98
C LEU A 553 -1.32 9.58 11.46
N PHE A 554 -1.98 8.80 12.31
CA PHE A 554 -2.10 9.17 13.71
C PHE A 554 -0.77 9.08 14.46
N PRO A 555 0.05 8.04 14.30
CA PRO A 555 1.36 7.99 14.96
C PRO A 555 2.32 9.11 14.56
N ILE A 556 2.32 9.53 13.29
CA ILE A 556 3.13 10.68 12.85
C ILE A 556 2.68 11.97 13.53
N LEU A 557 1.37 12.17 13.69
CA LEU A 557 0.81 13.34 14.39
C LEU A 557 0.95 13.25 15.93
N GLU A 558 0.89 12.05 16.49
CA GLU A 558 0.87 11.83 17.94
C GLU A 558 2.25 11.73 18.57
N VAL A 559 3.18 11.00 17.93
CA VAL A 559 4.48 10.66 18.49
C VAL A 559 5.64 10.96 17.52
N GLY A 560 5.34 11.62 16.40
CA GLY A 560 6.30 12.16 15.44
C GLY A 560 6.86 11.14 14.45
N THR A 561 6.48 9.87 14.56
CA THR A 561 6.92 8.76 13.70
C THR A 561 6.05 7.51 13.92
N SER A 562 5.79 6.74 12.87
CA SER A 562 5.08 5.44 12.95
C SER A 562 5.98 4.28 13.40
N ALA A 563 7.29 4.50 13.56
CA ALA A 563 8.23 3.47 14.02
C ALA A 563 8.11 3.14 15.52
N LYS A 564 7.43 3.96 16.32
CA LYS A 564 7.32 3.79 17.79
C LYS A 564 5.97 3.18 18.22
N MET A 565 5.53 2.16 17.49
CA MET A 565 4.20 1.56 17.64
C MET A 565 4.31 0.10 18.06
N LEU A 566 3.32 -0.38 18.83
CA LEU A 566 3.07 -1.82 18.91
C LEU A 566 2.31 -2.21 17.65
N SER A 567 2.79 -3.25 16.95
CA SER A 567 2.10 -3.88 15.85
C SER A 567 2.02 -5.38 16.14
N ILE A 568 0.89 -5.78 16.75
CA ILE A 568 0.65 -7.14 17.21
C ILE A 568 -0.30 -7.79 16.22
N VAL A 569 0.04 -9.01 15.82
CA VAL A 569 -0.76 -9.84 14.92
C VAL A 569 -1.06 -11.15 15.64
N PRO A 570 -2.22 -11.27 16.30
CA PRO A 570 -2.70 -12.53 16.82
C PRO A 570 -2.96 -13.46 15.62
N LEU A 571 -2.14 -14.49 15.44
CA LEU A 571 -2.32 -15.44 14.36
C LEU A 571 -3.61 -16.23 14.60
N MET A 572 -4.37 -16.48 13.54
CA MET A 572 -5.70 -17.09 13.65
C MET A 572 -5.66 -18.48 14.33
N ASN A 573 -4.53 -19.19 14.24
CA ASN A 573 -4.35 -20.51 14.84
C ASN A 573 -3.79 -20.47 16.28
N GLY A 574 -3.58 -19.28 16.88
CA GLY A 574 -3.23 -19.12 18.30
C GLY A 574 -1.85 -18.52 18.58
N GLY A 575 -0.92 -18.59 17.62
CA GLY A 575 0.40 -17.99 17.74
C GLY A 575 0.41 -16.46 17.71
N GLY A 576 1.60 -15.87 17.82
CA GLY A 576 1.82 -14.42 17.82
C GLY A 576 2.90 -13.99 16.84
N LEU A 577 2.57 -12.99 16.02
CA LEU A 577 3.52 -12.23 15.22
C LEU A 577 3.61 -10.79 15.76
N PHE A 578 4.83 -10.32 15.98
CA PHE A 578 5.13 -9.01 16.56
C PHE A 578 6.00 -8.22 15.59
N GLU A 579 5.39 -7.28 14.87
CA GLU A 579 6.14 -6.38 13.99
C GLU A 579 6.75 -5.25 14.83
N THR A 580 8.05 -4.98 14.66
CA THR A 580 8.79 -4.02 15.50
C THR A 580 8.50 -2.55 15.21
N GLY A 581 7.72 -2.27 14.16
CA GLY A 581 7.32 -0.94 13.72
C GLY A 581 6.35 -1.04 12.55
N ALA A 582 5.78 0.09 12.13
CA ALA A 582 4.79 0.14 11.04
C ALA A 582 5.36 0.57 9.68
N GLY A 583 6.61 1.05 9.63
CA GLY A 583 7.26 1.57 8.41
C GLY A 583 8.23 0.64 7.74
#